data_AF-G4HDA5-F1
#
_entry.id   AF-G4HDA5-F1
#
_cell.length_a   1.000
_cell.length_b   1.000
_cell.length_c   1.000
_cell.angle_alpha   90.00
_cell.angle_beta   90.00
_cell.angle_gamma   90.00
#
_symmetry.space_group_name_H-M   'P 1'
#
loop_
_entity.id
_entity.type
_entity.pdbx_description
1 polymer ?
#
loop_
_entity_poly.entity_id
_entity_poly.type
_entity_poly.pdbx_seq_one_letter_code
_entity_poly.pdbx_strand_id
1 'polypeptide(L)'
;MIVLKDIGRFEELPEIAMHIYQGNIPALEAAIAAGWDIEDGIVLSKRTKLSPLDLALVTQRMDVVKLLVEHGVNLNVHHNPAFLRAVRYCREDIVRYIAAQGAEMDKLNKIGSGAYSEAYNGNKKNIPLIHELGLDIKLHAGDVMRQAASDHDMKTLKYLLDQGVDINYNKPDMVYPYEATPLTVATRIGNMAMVKFLIEHGADVTLAEKNGERPYTIAVSNKNTVLADYLKSLEPDEMHDMENKKYELKKYKLTDELVSFLTGDKLRLELAQNEYEIRHIDFFTLTDTIEMKVGKQKLLRLSADIDNYSDLQLVWNPKKKGLIGCYDEEHQTYADLCSFTEFLASPEMHLMKFLEGEA
;
A
#
# COMPACT_ATOMS: atom_id res chain seq x y z
N MET A 1 -33.02 15.83 0.45
CA MET A 1 -31.57 15.76 0.19
C MET A 1 -31.26 14.42 -0.46
N ILE A 2 -30.67 14.47 -1.64
CA ILE A 2 -30.29 13.30 -2.43
C ILE A 2 -28.90 12.85 -2.00
N VAL A 3 -28.73 11.56 -1.75
CA VAL A 3 -27.46 10.99 -1.28
C VAL A 3 -26.97 9.98 -2.33
N LEU A 4 -25.79 10.25 -2.87
CA LEU A 4 -25.08 9.35 -3.76
C LEU A 4 -23.88 8.78 -2.99
N LYS A 5 -23.89 7.46 -2.73
CA LYS A 5 -22.88 6.79 -1.88
C LYS A 5 -21.47 7.05 -2.41
N ASP A 6 -20.57 7.49 -1.53
CA ASP A 6 -19.16 7.87 -1.81
C ASP A 6 -18.98 9.03 -2.83
N ILE A 7 -20.07 9.66 -3.28
CA ILE A 7 -20.04 10.77 -4.25
C ILE A 7 -20.38 12.09 -3.56
N GLY A 8 -21.46 12.13 -2.77
CA GLY A 8 -21.85 13.35 -2.07
C GLY A 8 -23.33 13.43 -1.70
N ARG A 9 -23.68 14.58 -1.12
CA ARG A 9 -25.05 14.96 -0.77
C ARG A 9 -25.43 16.20 -1.58
N PHE A 10 -26.62 16.17 -2.17
CA PHE A 10 -27.09 17.18 -3.10
C PHE A 10 -28.49 17.63 -2.69
N GLU A 11 -28.77 18.94 -2.76
CA GLU A 11 -30.12 19.46 -2.56
C GLU A 11 -31.00 19.11 -3.77
N GLU A 12 -30.45 19.37 -4.96
CA GLU A 12 -31.01 19.02 -6.27
C GLU A 12 -29.94 18.41 -7.17
N LEU A 13 -30.37 17.67 -8.19
CA LEU A 13 -29.52 17.19 -9.27
C LEU A 13 -29.93 17.88 -10.57
N PRO A 14 -29.01 18.05 -11.53
CA PRO A 14 -29.37 18.44 -12.90
C PRO A 14 -30.48 17.54 -13.45
N GLU A 15 -31.33 18.08 -14.33
CA GLU A 15 -32.54 17.42 -14.82
C GLU A 15 -32.32 15.98 -15.29
N ILE A 16 -31.36 15.76 -16.18
CA ILE A 16 -30.99 14.41 -16.66
C ILE A 16 -30.53 13.50 -15.52
N ALA A 17 -29.71 14.00 -14.59
CA ALA A 17 -29.28 13.22 -13.43
C ALA A 17 -30.45 12.88 -12.50
N MET A 18 -31.44 13.77 -12.37
CA MET A 18 -32.67 13.49 -11.63
C MET A 18 -33.50 12.40 -12.30
N HIS A 19 -33.62 12.40 -13.63
CA HIS A 19 -34.32 11.35 -14.37
C HIS A 19 -33.63 9.99 -14.19
N ILE A 20 -32.30 9.94 -14.24
CA ILE A 20 -31.53 8.72 -13.93
C ILE A 20 -31.80 8.29 -12.48
N TYR A 21 -31.64 9.21 -11.52
CA TYR A 21 -31.84 8.93 -10.10
C TYR A 21 -33.25 8.41 -9.78
N GLN A 22 -34.28 8.88 -10.48
CA GLN A 22 -35.67 8.46 -10.30
C GLN A 22 -36.04 7.22 -11.13
N GLY A 23 -35.23 6.83 -12.12
CA GLY A 23 -35.58 5.78 -13.07
C GLY A 23 -36.67 6.21 -14.06
N ASN A 24 -36.72 7.48 -14.45
CA ASN A 24 -37.73 8.01 -15.36
C ASN A 24 -37.40 7.65 -16.82
N ILE A 25 -37.69 6.41 -17.22
CA ILE A 25 -37.42 5.88 -18.57
C ILE A 25 -38.02 6.75 -19.68
N PRO A 26 -39.30 7.15 -19.64
CA PRO A 26 -39.87 7.97 -20.71
C PRO A 26 -39.13 9.30 -20.94
N ALA A 27 -38.69 9.96 -19.85
CA ALA A 27 -37.95 11.20 -19.97
C ALA A 27 -36.54 10.99 -20.54
N LEU A 28 -35.89 9.87 -20.19
CA LEU A 28 -34.57 9.51 -20.72
C LEU A 28 -34.64 9.11 -22.19
N GLU A 29 -35.66 8.35 -22.61
CA GLU A 29 -35.92 8.04 -24.02
C GLU A 29 -36.17 9.32 -24.83
N ALA A 30 -36.97 10.25 -24.31
CA ALA A 30 -37.20 11.54 -24.95
C ALA A 30 -35.91 12.37 -25.06
N ALA A 31 -35.07 12.36 -24.02
CA ALA A 31 -33.78 13.05 -24.05
C ALA A 31 -32.82 12.44 -25.09
N ILE A 32 -32.73 11.11 -25.17
CA ILE A 32 -31.93 10.41 -26.19
C ILE A 32 -32.46 10.75 -27.59
N ALA A 33 -33.77 10.71 -27.81
CA ALA A 33 -34.39 11.09 -29.08
C ALA A 33 -34.14 12.57 -29.46
N ALA A 34 -33.99 13.45 -28.46
CA ALA A 34 -33.61 14.85 -28.63
C ALA A 34 -32.10 15.08 -28.82
N GLY A 35 -31.29 14.01 -28.86
CA GLY A 35 -29.84 14.08 -29.11
C GLY A 35 -28.98 14.23 -27.85
N TRP A 36 -29.47 13.84 -26.68
CA TRP A 36 -28.63 13.74 -25.47
C TRP A 36 -27.51 12.71 -25.68
N ASP A 37 -26.26 13.14 -25.47
CA ASP A 37 -25.09 12.28 -25.47
C ASP A 37 -24.98 11.49 -24.15
N ILE A 38 -25.21 10.17 -24.25
CA ILE A 38 -25.17 9.24 -23.11
C ILE A 38 -23.75 8.97 -22.58
N GLU A 39 -22.71 9.41 -23.29
CA GLU A 39 -21.31 9.33 -22.87
C GLU A 39 -20.87 10.57 -22.10
N ASP A 40 -21.46 11.74 -22.38
CA ASP A 40 -21.02 12.97 -21.73
C ASP A 40 -21.44 12.98 -20.26
N GLY A 41 -20.45 13.23 -19.40
CA GLY A 41 -20.67 13.21 -17.97
C GLY A 41 -21.54 14.38 -17.51
N ILE A 42 -22.36 14.11 -16.51
CA ILE A 42 -23.25 15.07 -15.89
C ILE A 42 -22.50 15.76 -14.75
N VAL A 43 -22.41 17.08 -14.80
CA VAL A 43 -21.79 17.91 -13.76
C VAL A 43 -22.75 18.02 -12.58
N LEU A 44 -22.43 17.34 -11.48
CA LEU A 44 -23.24 17.38 -10.25
C LEU A 44 -22.80 18.48 -9.29
N SER A 45 -21.53 18.91 -9.39
CA SER A 45 -20.98 20.02 -8.61
C SER A 45 -19.72 20.58 -9.29
N LYS A 46 -19.13 21.65 -8.73
CA LYS A 46 -17.83 22.19 -9.18
C LYS A 46 -16.71 21.15 -9.24
N ARG A 47 -16.78 20.08 -8.43
CA ARG A 47 -15.73 19.04 -8.32
C ARG A 47 -16.20 17.65 -8.74
N THR A 48 -17.44 17.48 -9.19
CA THR A 48 -18.04 16.17 -9.44
C THR A 48 -18.69 16.13 -10.82
N LYS A 49 -18.16 15.29 -11.70
CA LYS A 49 -18.75 14.92 -12.99
C LYS A 49 -18.84 13.40 -13.03
N LEU A 50 -20.02 12.84 -13.31
CA LEU A 50 -20.24 11.39 -13.44
C LEU A 50 -20.82 11.06 -14.80
N SER A 51 -20.40 9.95 -15.43
CA SER A 51 -21.11 9.48 -16.61
C SER A 51 -22.56 9.10 -16.27
N PRO A 52 -23.48 9.14 -17.24
CA PRO A 52 -24.85 8.67 -17.04
C PRO A 52 -24.91 7.23 -16.51
N LEU A 53 -24.05 6.35 -17.04
CA LEU A 53 -23.94 4.97 -16.58
C LEU A 53 -23.42 4.86 -15.14
N ASP A 54 -22.39 5.61 -14.77
CA ASP A 54 -21.89 5.61 -13.38
C ASP A 54 -22.97 6.04 -12.40
N LEU A 55 -23.76 7.06 -12.74
CA LEU A 55 -24.87 7.50 -11.89
C LEU A 55 -25.97 6.41 -11.80
N ALA A 56 -26.31 5.75 -12.91
CA ALA A 56 -27.27 4.66 -12.91
C ALA A 56 -26.81 3.47 -12.06
N LEU A 57 -25.52 3.13 -12.08
CA LEU A 57 -24.92 2.07 -11.25
C LEU A 57 -24.86 2.47 -9.77
N VAL A 58 -24.40 3.68 -9.43
CA VAL A 58 -24.37 4.18 -8.03
C VAL A 58 -25.77 4.21 -7.42
N THR A 59 -26.79 4.51 -8.23
CA THR A 59 -28.19 4.57 -7.80
C THR A 59 -28.93 3.23 -7.96
N GLN A 60 -28.25 2.20 -8.49
CA GLN A 60 -28.76 0.85 -8.72
C GLN A 60 -30.07 0.82 -9.54
N ARG A 61 -30.13 1.62 -10.60
CA ARG A 61 -31.30 1.74 -11.48
C ARG A 61 -31.16 0.79 -12.67
N MET A 62 -31.51 -0.48 -12.46
CA MET A 62 -31.41 -1.54 -13.48
C MET A 62 -32.04 -1.13 -14.82
N ASP A 63 -33.24 -0.55 -14.81
CA ASP A 63 -33.94 -0.19 -16.05
C ASP A 63 -33.21 0.93 -16.82
N VAL A 64 -32.58 1.86 -16.10
CA VAL A 64 -31.75 2.90 -16.72
C VAL A 64 -30.45 2.31 -17.25
N VAL A 65 -29.83 1.38 -16.51
CA VAL A 65 -28.64 0.65 -16.99
C VAL A 65 -28.96 -0.10 -18.29
N LYS A 66 -30.11 -0.78 -18.36
CA LYS A 66 -30.56 -1.47 -19.58
C LYS A 66 -30.77 -0.50 -20.74
N LEU A 67 -31.49 0.60 -20.51
CA LEU A 67 -31.72 1.63 -21.52
C LEU A 67 -30.41 2.17 -22.10
N LEU A 68 -29.43 2.49 -21.25
CA LEU A 68 -28.13 3.01 -21.70
C LEU A 68 -27.34 1.96 -22.49
N VAL A 69 -27.37 0.68 -22.08
CA VAL A 69 -26.74 -0.42 -22.82
C VAL A 69 -27.40 -0.65 -24.18
N GLU A 70 -28.74 -0.63 -24.24
CA GLU A 70 -29.50 -0.76 -25.50
C GLU A 70 -29.15 0.34 -26.51
N HIS A 71 -28.76 1.52 -26.03
CA HIS A 71 -28.31 2.65 -26.83
C HIS A 71 -26.78 2.69 -27.04
N GLY A 72 -26.07 1.63 -26.65
CA GLY A 72 -24.66 1.44 -27.00
C GLY A 72 -23.66 2.17 -26.12
N VAL A 73 -24.00 2.46 -24.85
CA VAL A 73 -23.04 3.07 -23.91
C VAL A 73 -21.77 2.23 -23.76
N ASN A 74 -20.62 2.87 -23.70
CA ASN A 74 -19.32 2.23 -23.57
C ASN A 74 -19.12 1.70 -22.15
N LEU A 75 -19.11 0.37 -22.01
CA LEU A 75 -18.85 -0.30 -20.73
C LEU A 75 -17.37 -0.33 -20.33
N ASN A 76 -16.46 -0.05 -21.26
CA ASN A 76 -15.02 -0.29 -21.13
C ASN A 76 -14.20 1.00 -21.28
N VAL A 77 -14.71 2.12 -20.75
CA VAL A 77 -14.01 3.40 -20.72
C VAL A 77 -12.65 3.24 -20.02
N HIS A 78 -11.59 3.71 -20.67
CA HIS A 78 -10.23 3.63 -20.14
C HIS A 78 -10.13 4.30 -18.75
N HIS A 79 -9.61 3.56 -17.77
CA HIS A 79 -9.57 3.92 -16.35
C HIS A 79 -10.92 4.18 -15.64
N ASN A 80 -12.05 3.94 -16.30
CA ASN A 80 -13.38 3.99 -15.69
C ASN A 80 -14.32 2.90 -16.24
N PRO A 81 -13.91 1.61 -16.25
CA PRO A 81 -14.75 0.51 -16.74
C PRO A 81 -15.99 0.31 -15.83
N ALA A 82 -17.13 0.04 -16.45
CA ALA A 82 -18.41 -0.10 -15.78
C ALA A 82 -18.44 -1.24 -14.75
N PHE A 83 -17.68 -2.32 -15.01
CA PHE A 83 -17.63 -3.48 -14.11
C PHE A 83 -17.16 -3.10 -12.70
N LEU A 84 -16.15 -2.23 -12.60
CA LEU A 84 -15.63 -1.73 -11.32
C LEU A 84 -16.69 -0.98 -10.50
N ARG A 85 -17.48 -0.13 -11.16
CA ARG A 85 -18.58 0.59 -10.51
C ARG A 85 -19.70 -0.38 -10.10
N ALA A 86 -20.03 -1.33 -10.96
CA ALA A 86 -21.06 -2.33 -10.69
C ALA A 86 -20.70 -3.14 -9.43
N VAL A 87 -19.49 -3.70 -9.33
CA VAL A 87 -19.10 -4.53 -8.18
C VAL A 87 -18.95 -3.72 -6.89
N ARG A 88 -18.65 -2.42 -6.96
CA ARG A 88 -18.56 -1.56 -5.78
C ARG A 88 -19.92 -1.18 -5.19
N TYR A 89 -20.90 -0.86 -6.04
CA TYR A 89 -22.16 -0.23 -5.59
C TYR A 89 -23.39 -1.12 -5.75
N CYS A 90 -23.39 -2.07 -6.68
CA CYS A 90 -24.60 -2.75 -7.09
C CYS A 90 -24.79 -4.12 -6.41
N ARG A 91 -26.04 -4.57 -6.47
CA ARG A 91 -26.44 -5.95 -6.22
C ARG A 91 -26.05 -6.87 -7.38
N GLU A 92 -26.06 -8.17 -7.07
CA GLU A 92 -25.68 -9.25 -7.97
C GLU A 92 -26.35 -9.21 -9.35
N ASP A 93 -27.64 -8.89 -9.42
CA ASP A 93 -28.40 -8.85 -10.67
C ASP A 93 -27.83 -7.83 -11.67
N ILE A 94 -27.46 -6.63 -11.21
CA ILE A 94 -26.83 -5.60 -12.05
C ILE A 94 -25.40 -5.99 -12.42
N VAL A 95 -24.64 -6.57 -11.48
CA VAL A 95 -23.25 -7.02 -11.76
C VAL A 95 -23.24 -8.09 -12.84
N ARG A 96 -24.11 -9.11 -12.73
CA ARG A 96 -24.27 -10.16 -13.74
C ARG A 96 -24.72 -9.59 -15.07
N TYR A 97 -25.66 -8.64 -15.06
CA TYR A 97 -26.11 -7.98 -16.29
C TYR A 97 -24.94 -7.27 -16.98
N ILE A 98 -24.21 -6.40 -16.29
CA ILE A 98 -23.08 -5.65 -16.87
C ILE A 98 -22.00 -6.58 -17.43
N ALA A 99 -21.66 -7.67 -16.72
CA ALA A 99 -20.72 -8.67 -17.23
C ALA A 99 -21.25 -9.36 -18.52
N ALA A 100 -22.53 -9.75 -18.52
CA ALA A 100 -23.16 -10.39 -19.69
C ALA A 100 -23.25 -9.47 -20.91
N GLN A 101 -23.21 -8.15 -20.72
CA GLN A 101 -23.20 -7.14 -21.78
C GLN A 101 -21.78 -6.80 -22.29
N GLY A 102 -20.76 -7.54 -21.85
CA GLY A 102 -19.40 -7.40 -22.37
C GLY A 102 -18.52 -6.40 -21.62
N ALA A 103 -18.87 -6.05 -20.38
CA ALA A 103 -17.94 -5.30 -19.53
C ALA A 103 -16.72 -6.15 -19.17
N GLU A 104 -15.54 -5.62 -19.41
CA GLU A 104 -14.26 -6.27 -19.15
C GLU A 104 -13.94 -6.23 -17.64
N MET A 105 -13.70 -7.40 -17.06
CA MET A 105 -13.58 -7.57 -15.61
C MET A 105 -12.17 -7.35 -15.06
N ASP A 106 -11.14 -7.43 -15.91
CA ASP A 106 -9.72 -7.37 -15.56
C ASP A 106 -9.13 -5.95 -15.68
N LYS A 107 -9.94 -4.97 -16.05
CA LYS A 107 -9.54 -3.56 -16.18
C LYS A 107 -9.27 -2.92 -14.83
N LEU A 108 -8.38 -1.92 -14.84
CA LEU A 108 -7.99 -1.13 -13.67
C LEU A 108 -8.44 0.32 -13.82
N ASN A 109 -8.76 0.97 -12.70
CA ASN A 109 -9.02 2.41 -12.66
C ASN A 109 -7.71 3.23 -12.66
N LYS A 110 -7.81 4.56 -12.50
CA LYS A 110 -6.64 5.49 -12.53
C LYS A 110 -5.60 5.23 -11.45
N ILE A 111 -5.99 4.63 -10.32
CA ILE A 111 -5.09 4.32 -9.19
C ILE A 111 -4.62 2.86 -9.22
N GLY A 112 -4.91 2.12 -10.30
CA GLY A 112 -4.52 0.71 -10.44
C GLY A 112 -5.42 -0.26 -9.68
N SER A 113 -6.57 0.17 -9.16
CA SER A 113 -7.52 -0.68 -8.44
C SER A 113 -8.42 -1.46 -9.43
N GLY A 114 -8.60 -2.77 -9.16
CA GLY A 114 -9.36 -3.71 -9.97
C GLY A 114 -10.65 -4.18 -9.30
N ALA A 115 -11.34 -5.16 -9.90
CA ALA A 115 -12.69 -5.54 -9.47
C ALA A 115 -12.77 -6.03 -8.02
N TYR A 116 -11.79 -6.84 -7.57
CA TYR A 116 -11.76 -7.34 -6.21
C TYR A 116 -11.55 -6.22 -5.19
N SER A 117 -10.66 -5.26 -5.47
CA SER A 117 -10.39 -4.10 -4.61
C SER A 117 -11.59 -3.17 -4.54
N GLU A 118 -12.27 -2.93 -5.67
CA GLU A 118 -13.48 -2.10 -5.72
C GLU A 118 -14.66 -2.76 -4.99
N ALA A 119 -14.83 -4.08 -5.12
CA ALA A 119 -15.78 -4.82 -4.30
C ALA A 119 -15.40 -4.74 -2.81
N TYR A 120 -14.13 -4.92 -2.46
CA TYR A 120 -13.67 -4.88 -1.09
C TYR A 120 -13.96 -3.54 -0.40
N ASN A 121 -13.73 -2.44 -1.11
CA ASN A 121 -13.93 -1.08 -0.61
C ASN A 121 -15.40 -0.62 -0.60
N GLY A 122 -16.32 -1.34 -1.27
CA GLY A 122 -17.72 -0.93 -1.38
C GLY A 122 -18.75 -1.98 -0.98
N ASN A 123 -18.74 -3.12 -1.68
CA ASN A 123 -19.65 -4.23 -1.47
C ASN A 123 -18.90 -5.57 -1.49
N LYS A 124 -18.28 -5.93 -0.35
CA LYS A 124 -17.51 -7.18 -0.16
C LYS A 124 -18.27 -8.44 -0.55
N LYS A 125 -19.61 -8.42 -0.54
CA LYS A 125 -20.45 -9.56 -0.98
C LYS A 125 -20.28 -9.90 -2.46
N ASN A 126 -19.76 -8.97 -3.26
CA ASN A 126 -19.48 -9.21 -4.68
C ASN A 126 -18.13 -9.90 -4.93
N ILE A 127 -17.26 -10.07 -3.92
CA ILE A 127 -15.98 -10.80 -4.10
C ILE A 127 -16.20 -12.24 -4.60
N PRO A 128 -17.07 -13.07 -3.99
CA PRO A 128 -17.38 -14.40 -4.53
C PRO A 128 -18.03 -14.35 -5.91
N LEU A 129 -18.89 -13.36 -6.16
CA LEU A 129 -19.55 -13.19 -7.44
C LEU A 129 -18.56 -12.90 -8.58
N ILE A 130 -17.57 -12.05 -8.34
CA ILE A 130 -16.52 -11.76 -9.33
C ILE A 130 -15.76 -13.05 -9.70
N HIS A 131 -15.46 -13.87 -8.71
CA HIS A 131 -14.81 -15.17 -8.94
C HIS A 131 -15.72 -16.12 -9.73
N GLU A 132 -17.00 -16.22 -9.36
CA GLU A 132 -17.99 -17.04 -10.06
C GLU A 132 -18.16 -16.63 -11.54
N LEU A 133 -18.07 -15.33 -11.83
CA LEU A 133 -18.13 -14.77 -13.18
C LEU A 133 -16.86 -15.01 -14.01
N GLY A 134 -15.81 -15.59 -13.42
CA GLY A 134 -14.63 -16.09 -14.14
C GLY A 134 -13.38 -15.23 -14.07
N LEU A 135 -13.37 -14.13 -13.31
CA LEU A 135 -12.12 -13.38 -13.08
C LEU A 135 -11.24 -14.13 -12.07
N ASP A 136 -10.02 -14.48 -12.49
CA ASP A 136 -9.10 -15.27 -11.67
C ASP A 136 -8.73 -14.55 -10.37
N ILE A 137 -9.24 -15.06 -9.25
CA ILE A 137 -9.02 -14.47 -7.93
C ILE A 137 -7.54 -14.53 -7.51
N LYS A 138 -6.80 -15.54 -7.95
CA LYS A 138 -5.39 -15.72 -7.59
C LYS A 138 -4.50 -14.65 -8.22
N LEU A 139 -4.85 -14.21 -9.42
CA LEU A 139 -4.11 -13.18 -10.15
C LEU A 139 -4.49 -11.76 -9.74
N HIS A 140 -5.75 -11.56 -9.31
CA HIS A 140 -6.33 -10.22 -9.18
C HIS A 140 -6.74 -9.80 -7.76
N ALA A 141 -6.63 -10.66 -6.74
CA ALA A 141 -7.06 -10.33 -5.37
C ALA A 141 -5.92 -10.24 -4.32
N GLY A 142 -4.67 -10.24 -4.75
CA GLY A 142 -3.53 -10.20 -3.82
C GLY A 142 -3.41 -8.88 -3.05
N ASP A 143 -3.75 -7.74 -3.65
CA ASP A 143 -3.84 -6.45 -2.96
C ASP A 143 -4.95 -6.47 -1.90
N VAL A 144 -6.07 -7.14 -2.18
CA VAL A 144 -7.15 -7.36 -1.20
C VAL A 144 -6.70 -8.26 -0.05
N MET A 145 -5.87 -9.29 -0.31
CA MET A 145 -5.27 -10.12 0.73
C MET A 145 -4.45 -9.27 1.71
N ARG A 146 -3.62 -8.37 1.19
CA ARG A 146 -2.83 -7.43 1.99
C ARG A 146 -3.71 -6.42 2.74
N GLN A 147 -4.69 -5.81 2.08
CA GLN A 147 -5.59 -4.85 2.71
C GLN A 147 -6.43 -5.49 3.82
N ALA A 148 -6.91 -6.72 3.62
CA ALA A 148 -7.70 -7.44 4.63
C ALA A 148 -6.89 -7.77 5.89
N ALA A 149 -5.57 -8.00 5.77
CA ALA A 149 -4.67 -8.11 6.92
C ALA A 149 -4.56 -6.79 7.69
N SER A 150 -4.40 -5.68 6.96
CA SER A 150 -4.37 -4.31 7.51
C SER A 150 -5.65 -3.98 8.29
N ASP A 151 -6.82 -4.25 7.70
CA ASP A 151 -8.13 -3.93 8.27
C ASP A 151 -8.62 -4.95 9.32
N HIS A 152 -7.84 -6.00 9.56
CA HIS A 152 -8.22 -7.13 10.43
C HIS A 152 -9.50 -7.87 9.98
N ASP A 153 -9.77 -7.89 8.67
CA ASP A 153 -10.93 -8.58 8.09
C ASP A 153 -10.66 -10.08 7.91
N MET A 154 -10.76 -10.81 9.03
CA MET A 154 -10.59 -12.25 9.08
C MET A 154 -11.53 -13.03 8.17
N LYS A 155 -12.72 -12.48 7.88
CA LYS A 155 -13.70 -13.16 7.02
C LYS A 155 -13.21 -13.15 5.58
N THR A 156 -12.78 -11.99 5.09
CA THR A 156 -12.24 -11.86 3.74
C THR A 156 -10.93 -12.63 3.61
N LEU A 157 -10.01 -12.49 4.58
CA LEU A 157 -8.74 -13.24 4.56
C LEU A 157 -8.94 -14.75 4.41
N LYS A 158 -9.79 -15.35 5.25
CA LYS A 158 -10.07 -16.79 5.17
C LYS A 158 -10.63 -17.19 3.83
N TYR A 159 -11.58 -16.42 3.30
CA TYR A 159 -12.14 -16.67 1.98
C TYR A 159 -11.06 -16.63 0.88
N LEU A 160 -10.19 -15.61 0.88
CA LEU A 160 -9.13 -15.48 -0.11
C LEU A 160 -8.12 -16.64 -0.03
N LEU A 161 -7.75 -17.05 1.17
CA LEU A 161 -6.90 -18.22 1.40
C LEU A 161 -7.56 -19.53 0.91
N ASP A 162 -8.85 -19.71 1.19
CA ASP A 162 -9.62 -20.87 0.69
C ASP A 162 -9.68 -20.92 -0.84
N GLN A 163 -9.61 -19.74 -1.51
CA GLN A 163 -9.51 -19.66 -2.97
C GLN A 163 -8.07 -19.73 -3.51
N GLY A 164 -7.07 -19.88 -2.63
CA GLY A 164 -5.66 -20.01 -2.99
C GLY A 164 -5.00 -18.72 -3.47
N VAL A 165 -5.47 -17.56 -3.00
CA VAL A 165 -4.77 -16.29 -3.17
C VAL A 165 -3.44 -16.34 -2.42
N ASP A 166 -2.40 -15.80 -3.02
CA ASP A 166 -1.05 -15.82 -2.46
C ASP A 166 -0.96 -15.00 -1.16
N ILE A 167 -0.71 -15.69 -0.05
CA ILE A 167 -0.50 -15.09 1.27
C ILE A 167 0.75 -14.20 1.34
N ASN A 168 1.68 -14.40 0.40
CA ASN A 168 2.93 -13.65 0.29
C ASN A 168 2.88 -12.55 -0.78
N TYR A 169 1.69 -12.15 -1.25
CA TYR A 169 1.54 -11.07 -2.23
C TYR A 169 2.29 -9.81 -1.79
N ASN A 170 3.16 -9.29 -2.67
CA ASN A 170 4.01 -8.15 -2.35
C ASN A 170 4.16 -7.14 -3.49
N LYS A 171 3.28 -7.15 -4.51
CA LYS A 171 3.41 -6.17 -5.60
C LYS A 171 3.24 -4.74 -5.07
N PRO A 172 3.98 -3.76 -5.63
CA PRO A 172 3.88 -2.38 -5.20
C PRO A 172 2.57 -1.76 -5.70
N ASP A 173 1.96 -0.91 -4.88
CA ASP A 173 0.84 -0.05 -5.25
C ASP A 173 1.02 1.36 -4.63
N MET A 174 -0.01 2.21 -4.73
CA MET A 174 0.04 3.56 -4.19
C MET A 174 0.11 3.63 -2.65
N VAL A 175 -0.35 2.59 -1.94
CA VAL A 175 -0.35 2.53 -0.47
C VAL A 175 0.95 1.90 0.03
N TYR A 176 1.46 0.90 -0.69
CA TYR A 176 2.63 0.11 -0.32
C TYR A 176 3.64 0.08 -1.48
N PRO A 177 4.30 1.22 -1.79
CA PRO A 177 5.29 1.30 -2.88
C PRO A 177 6.57 0.49 -2.60
N TYR A 178 6.77 0.10 -1.34
CA TYR A 178 7.90 -0.68 -0.84
C TYR A 178 7.66 -2.20 -0.87
N GLU A 179 6.65 -2.69 -1.61
CA GLU A 179 6.44 -4.13 -1.80
C GLU A 179 6.12 -4.89 -0.50
N ALA A 180 5.24 -4.31 0.33
CA ALA A 180 4.82 -4.91 1.59
C ALA A 180 4.06 -6.23 1.39
N THR A 181 4.33 -7.24 2.23
CA THR A 181 3.52 -8.46 2.33
C THR A 181 2.39 -8.26 3.34
N PRO A 182 1.32 -9.09 3.34
CA PRO A 182 0.34 -9.09 4.43
C PRO A 182 0.99 -9.25 5.81
N LEU A 183 2.05 -10.06 5.91
CA LEU A 183 2.76 -10.32 7.17
C LEU A 183 3.54 -9.10 7.66
N THR A 184 4.25 -8.39 6.77
CA THR A 184 4.98 -7.18 7.15
C THR A 184 4.02 -6.05 7.52
N VAL A 185 2.87 -5.93 6.84
CA VAL A 185 1.79 -5.01 7.24
C VAL A 185 1.27 -5.32 8.63
N ALA A 186 0.92 -6.59 8.92
CA ALA A 186 0.43 -7.00 10.24
C ALA A 186 1.48 -6.75 11.34
N THR A 187 2.75 -6.97 11.02
CA THR A 187 3.88 -6.73 11.92
C THR A 187 4.06 -5.24 12.23
N ARG A 188 3.97 -4.37 11.20
CA ARG A 188 4.09 -2.92 11.37
C ARG A 188 2.97 -2.34 12.25
N ILE A 189 1.76 -2.90 12.15
CA ILE A 189 0.63 -2.56 13.03
C ILE A 189 0.82 -3.12 14.46
N GLY A 190 1.74 -4.08 14.65
CA GLY A 190 1.96 -4.74 15.93
C GLY A 190 0.87 -5.75 16.30
N ASN A 191 0.05 -6.18 15.34
CA ASN A 191 -1.05 -7.11 15.59
C ASN A 191 -0.53 -8.56 15.65
N MET A 192 -0.10 -8.97 16.85
CA MET A 192 0.41 -10.32 17.13
C MET A 192 -0.57 -11.45 16.72
N ALA A 193 -1.89 -11.23 16.86
CA ALA A 193 -2.86 -12.25 16.49
C ALA A 193 -2.93 -12.45 14.96
N MET A 194 -2.88 -11.36 14.19
CA MET A 194 -2.82 -11.42 12.73
C MET A 194 -1.49 -12.01 12.24
N VAL A 195 -0.37 -11.63 12.86
CA VAL A 195 0.96 -12.20 12.54
C VAL A 195 0.95 -13.72 12.71
N LYS A 196 0.49 -14.22 13.86
CA LYS A 196 0.36 -15.67 14.11
C LYS A 196 -0.54 -16.34 13.09
N PHE A 197 -1.71 -15.77 12.82
CA PHE A 197 -2.64 -16.31 11.84
C PHE A 197 -1.99 -16.45 10.45
N LEU A 198 -1.32 -15.41 9.96
CA LEU A 198 -0.70 -15.43 8.64
C LEU A 198 0.42 -16.50 8.58
N ILE A 199 1.26 -16.60 9.62
CA ILE A 199 2.33 -17.60 9.70
C ILE A 199 1.76 -19.02 9.74
N GLU A 200 0.72 -19.26 10.54
CA GLU A 200 0.02 -20.56 10.61
C GLU A 200 -0.57 -21.00 9.24
N HIS A 201 -0.80 -20.05 8.34
CA HIS A 201 -1.30 -20.30 6.98
C HIS A 201 -0.22 -20.19 5.90
N GLY A 202 1.06 -20.19 6.30
CA GLY A 202 2.19 -20.31 5.37
C GLY A 202 2.79 -18.99 4.87
N ALA A 203 2.55 -17.88 5.57
CA ALA A 203 3.29 -16.65 5.29
C ALA A 203 4.79 -16.85 5.54
N ASP A 204 5.61 -16.42 4.58
CA ASP A 204 7.05 -16.50 4.64
C ASP A 204 7.60 -15.39 5.55
N VAL A 205 8.14 -15.80 6.71
CA VAL A 205 8.72 -14.89 7.70
C VAL A 205 10.02 -14.24 7.21
N THR A 206 10.64 -14.76 6.16
CA THR A 206 11.92 -14.28 5.61
C THR A 206 11.76 -13.34 4.42
N LEU A 207 10.55 -13.21 3.87
CA LEU A 207 10.30 -12.40 2.68
C LEU A 207 10.45 -10.91 3.00
N ALA A 208 11.44 -10.30 2.36
CA ALA A 208 11.76 -8.89 2.52
C ALA A 208 10.99 -7.99 1.54
N GLU A 209 10.64 -6.81 2.03
CA GLU A 209 10.16 -5.66 1.28
C GLU A 209 11.28 -5.10 0.38
N LYS A 210 10.94 -4.19 -0.53
CA LYS A 210 11.87 -3.59 -1.49
C LYS A 210 13.04 -2.86 -0.81
N ASN A 211 12.81 -2.30 0.37
CA ASN A 211 13.82 -1.62 1.18
C ASN A 211 14.68 -2.59 2.02
N GLY A 212 14.44 -3.90 1.92
CA GLY A 212 15.15 -4.95 2.64
C GLY A 212 14.55 -5.30 4.00
N GLU A 213 13.51 -4.60 4.45
CA GLU A 213 12.84 -4.92 5.71
C GLU A 213 12.07 -6.23 5.62
N ARG A 214 12.18 -7.06 6.66
CA ARG A 214 11.40 -8.28 6.83
C ARG A 214 10.64 -8.22 8.16
N PRO A 215 9.66 -9.11 8.42
CA PRO A 215 8.84 -9.06 9.63
C PRO A 215 9.66 -8.83 10.92
N TYR A 216 10.73 -9.59 11.15
CA TYR A 216 11.53 -9.41 12.38
C TYR A 216 12.20 -8.03 12.47
N THR A 217 12.81 -7.51 11.40
CA THR A 217 13.48 -6.20 11.46
C THR A 217 12.47 -5.07 11.66
N ILE A 218 11.26 -5.18 11.10
CA ILE A 218 10.16 -4.23 11.37
C ILE A 218 9.77 -4.26 12.85
N ALA A 219 9.68 -5.45 13.46
CA ALA A 219 9.39 -5.57 14.89
C ALA A 219 10.49 -4.95 15.77
N VAL A 220 11.76 -5.08 15.36
CA VAL A 220 12.91 -4.42 16.01
C VAL A 220 12.80 -2.89 15.89
N SER A 221 12.58 -2.35 14.69
CA SER A 221 12.39 -0.90 14.46
C SER A 221 11.25 -0.34 15.32
N ASN A 222 10.15 -1.08 15.43
CA ASN A 222 8.98 -0.71 16.25
C ASN A 222 9.18 -0.92 17.76
N LYS A 223 10.35 -1.37 18.20
CA LYS A 223 10.66 -1.68 19.61
C LYS A 223 9.69 -2.69 20.24
N ASN A 224 9.08 -3.55 19.41
CA ASN A 224 8.17 -4.59 19.85
C ASN A 224 8.93 -5.89 20.10
N THR A 225 9.57 -5.96 21.27
CA THR A 225 10.44 -7.09 21.65
C THR A 225 9.72 -8.43 21.63
N VAL A 226 8.46 -8.46 22.09
CA VAL A 226 7.64 -9.69 22.10
C VAL A 226 7.43 -10.22 20.68
N LEU A 227 7.17 -9.33 19.72
CA LEU A 227 6.97 -9.72 18.33
C LEU A 227 8.31 -10.09 17.66
N ALA A 228 9.37 -9.33 17.95
CA ALA A 228 10.71 -9.62 17.45
C ALA A 228 11.21 -10.99 17.93
N ASP A 229 11.09 -11.30 19.22
CA ASP A 229 11.49 -12.59 19.78
C ASP A 229 10.71 -13.75 19.13
N TYR A 230 9.41 -13.56 18.93
CA TYR A 230 8.58 -14.56 18.25
C TYR A 230 9.01 -14.78 16.80
N LEU A 231 9.19 -13.71 16.02
CA LEU A 231 9.59 -13.83 14.61
C LEU A 231 11.01 -14.39 14.47
N LYS A 232 11.94 -13.97 15.32
CA LYS A 232 13.30 -14.52 15.39
C LYS A 232 13.29 -16.03 15.63
N SER A 233 12.40 -16.53 16.49
CA SER A 233 12.29 -17.97 16.76
C SER A 233 11.81 -18.81 15.57
N LEU A 234 11.30 -18.16 14.53
CA LEU A 234 10.78 -18.81 13.32
C LEU A 234 11.73 -18.67 12.12
N GLU A 235 12.70 -17.77 12.19
CA GLU A 235 13.68 -17.57 11.13
C GLU A 235 14.83 -18.58 11.23
N PRO A 236 15.53 -18.88 10.12
CA PRO A 236 16.74 -19.69 10.16
C PRO A 236 17.81 -19.04 11.04
N ASP A 237 18.45 -19.84 11.91
CA ASP A 237 19.49 -19.38 12.82
C ASP A 237 20.63 -18.64 12.09
N GLU A 238 20.92 -19.04 10.84
CA GLU A 238 21.96 -18.43 10.01
C GLU A 238 21.72 -16.93 9.73
N MET A 239 20.46 -16.47 9.75
CA MET A 239 20.11 -15.05 9.54
C MET A 239 20.45 -14.18 10.76
N HIS A 240 20.69 -14.80 11.92
CA HIS A 240 21.05 -14.12 13.16
C HIS A 240 22.49 -14.43 13.60
N ASP A 241 23.24 -15.18 12.79
CA ASP A 241 24.62 -15.52 13.09
C ASP A 241 25.57 -14.35 12.82
N MET A 242 26.40 -14.04 13.82
CA MET A 242 27.31 -12.91 13.80
C MET A 242 28.42 -13.05 12.75
N GLU A 243 28.96 -14.25 12.57
CA GLU A 243 30.09 -14.47 11.64
C GLU A 243 29.61 -14.51 10.20
N ASN A 244 28.44 -15.08 9.93
CA ASN A 244 27.75 -15.00 8.64
C ASN A 244 27.48 -13.55 8.26
N LYS A 245 26.95 -12.74 9.20
CA LYS A 245 26.72 -11.32 8.94
C LYS A 245 28.02 -10.58 8.63
N LYS A 246 29.07 -10.76 9.45
CA LYS A 246 30.39 -10.15 9.18
C LYS A 246 30.93 -10.55 7.81
N TYR A 247 30.79 -11.82 7.42
CA TYR A 247 31.19 -12.31 6.11
C TYR A 247 30.42 -11.59 4.98
N GLU A 248 29.09 -11.49 5.11
CA GLU A 248 28.24 -10.76 4.17
C GLU A 248 28.66 -9.29 4.04
N LEU A 249 28.93 -8.63 5.17
CA LEU A 249 29.23 -7.20 5.23
C LEU A 249 30.65 -6.82 4.77
N LYS A 250 31.53 -7.79 4.44
CA LYS A 250 32.87 -7.50 3.88
C LYS A 250 32.82 -6.60 2.64
N LYS A 251 31.78 -6.74 1.81
CA LYS A 251 31.56 -5.90 0.61
C LYS A 251 31.34 -4.42 0.94
N TYR A 252 30.90 -4.10 2.16
CA TYR A 252 30.62 -2.74 2.60
C TYR A 252 31.83 -2.01 3.18
N LYS A 253 32.94 -2.72 3.45
CA LYS A 253 34.18 -2.14 3.97
C LYS A 253 33.93 -1.25 5.20
N LEU A 254 33.12 -1.74 6.13
CA LEU A 254 32.84 -1.06 7.40
C LEU A 254 34.16 -0.84 8.15
N THR A 255 34.30 0.29 8.83
CA THR A 255 35.48 0.54 9.67
C THR A 255 35.40 -0.27 10.97
N ASP A 256 36.55 -0.53 11.60
CA ASP A 256 36.61 -1.26 12.86
C ASP A 256 35.81 -0.55 13.96
N GLU A 257 35.77 0.78 13.94
CA GLU A 257 34.98 1.60 14.86
C GLU A 257 33.48 1.37 14.68
N LEU A 258 32.99 1.35 13.44
CA LEU A 258 31.57 1.10 13.17
C LEU A 258 31.16 -0.33 13.53
N VAL A 259 32.00 -1.31 13.22
CA VAL A 259 31.77 -2.71 13.60
C VAL A 259 31.76 -2.86 15.13
N SER A 260 32.70 -2.24 15.83
CA SER A 260 32.76 -2.22 17.30
C SER A 260 31.51 -1.59 17.90
N PHE A 261 31.05 -0.46 17.35
CA PHE A 261 29.82 0.20 17.79
C PHE A 261 28.59 -0.70 17.63
N LEU A 262 28.36 -1.25 16.43
CA LEU A 262 27.17 -2.07 16.13
C LEU A 262 27.16 -3.44 16.83
N THR A 263 28.29 -3.87 17.38
CA THR A 263 28.40 -5.09 18.21
C THR A 263 28.38 -4.81 19.71
N GLY A 264 28.34 -3.53 20.10
CA GLY A 264 28.24 -3.10 21.49
C GLY A 264 26.82 -3.16 22.06
N ASP A 265 26.68 -2.75 23.31
CA ASP A 265 25.43 -2.72 24.07
C ASP A 265 24.73 -1.35 24.05
N LYS A 266 25.44 -0.29 23.65
CA LYS A 266 24.95 1.09 23.61
C LYS A 266 24.67 1.54 22.17
N LEU A 267 23.54 1.09 21.65
CA LEU A 267 23.09 1.39 20.28
C LEU A 267 22.10 2.56 20.23
N ARG A 268 21.90 3.26 21.34
CA ARG A 268 21.07 4.46 21.40
C ARG A 268 21.95 5.68 21.59
N LEU A 269 21.79 6.64 20.69
CA LEU A 269 22.47 7.93 20.72
C LEU A 269 21.45 8.99 21.16
N GLU A 270 21.67 9.59 22.32
CA GLU A 270 20.87 10.73 22.79
C GLU A 270 21.42 12.01 22.17
N LEU A 271 20.53 12.84 21.61
CA LEU A 271 20.87 14.09 20.95
C LEU A 271 20.60 15.28 21.87
N ALA A 272 21.41 16.33 21.72
CA ALA A 272 21.14 17.60 22.38
C ALA A 272 19.83 18.22 21.85
N GLN A 273 19.21 19.10 22.64
CA GLN A 273 18.00 19.82 22.22
C GLN A 273 18.24 20.51 20.87
N ASN A 274 17.32 20.30 19.95
CA ASN A 274 17.40 20.80 18.58
C ASN A 274 16.04 21.28 18.08
N GLU A 275 16.06 22.09 17.02
CA GLU A 275 14.88 22.72 16.42
C GLU A 275 13.92 21.73 15.75
N TYR A 276 14.41 20.51 15.47
CA TYR A 276 13.64 19.42 14.86
C TYR A 276 13.08 18.43 15.89
N GLU A 277 13.30 18.68 17.19
CA GLU A 277 12.83 17.83 18.29
C GLU A 277 13.27 16.36 18.21
N ILE A 278 14.37 16.05 17.50
CA ILE A 278 14.92 14.69 17.41
C ILE A 278 15.69 14.39 18.69
N ARG A 279 15.11 13.62 19.62
CA ARG A 279 15.74 13.38 20.92
C ARG A 279 16.78 12.26 20.87
N HIS A 280 16.59 11.26 20.01
CA HIS A 280 17.45 10.10 19.96
C HIS A 280 17.52 9.47 18.58
N ILE A 281 18.56 8.68 18.37
CA ILE A 281 18.71 7.76 17.24
C ILE A 281 19.00 6.38 17.82
N ASP A 282 18.17 5.40 17.47
CA ASP A 282 18.45 4.00 17.79
C ASP A 282 19.06 3.31 16.57
N PHE A 283 20.13 2.57 16.79
CA PHE A 283 20.84 1.78 15.78
C PHE A 283 20.47 0.31 15.88
N PHE A 284 20.48 -0.36 14.74
CA PHE A 284 20.44 -1.82 14.70
C PHE A 284 21.70 -2.42 15.30
N THR A 285 21.59 -3.64 15.83
CA THR A 285 22.78 -4.47 16.02
C THR A 285 23.40 -4.79 14.65
N LEU A 286 24.67 -5.20 14.63
CA LEU A 286 25.34 -5.55 13.37
C LEU A 286 24.53 -6.60 12.57
N THR A 287 23.99 -7.61 13.26
CA THR A 287 23.17 -8.69 12.68
C THR A 287 21.86 -8.18 12.07
N ASP A 288 21.28 -7.12 12.64
CA ASP A 288 19.98 -6.60 12.22
C ASP A 288 20.07 -5.50 11.14
N THR A 289 21.28 -5.06 10.78
CA THR A 289 21.48 -4.06 9.70
C THR A 289 20.90 -4.53 8.36
N ILE A 290 20.37 -3.60 7.57
CA ILE A 290 19.55 -3.91 6.38
C ILE A 290 20.24 -3.44 5.10
N GLU A 291 20.45 -4.34 4.12
CA GLU A 291 20.92 -3.94 2.78
C GLU A 291 19.77 -3.28 2.01
N MET A 292 20.01 -2.05 1.57
CA MET A 292 19.09 -1.26 0.78
C MET A 292 19.60 -1.03 -0.64
N LYS A 293 18.67 -0.84 -1.56
CA LYS A 293 18.97 -0.42 -2.93
C LYS A 293 18.25 0.88 -3.28
N VAL A 294 19.01 1.98 -3.28
CA VAL A 294 18.51 3.31 -3.66
C VAL A 294 19.04 3.65 -5.06
N GLY A 295 18.16 3.56 -6.06
CA GLY A 295 18.53 3.70 -7.47
C GLY A 295 19.62 2.68 -7.90
N LYS A 296 20.82 3.18 -8.20
CA LYS A 296 22.00 2.35 -8.53
C LYS A 296 22.96 2.16 -7.35
N GLN A 297 22.64 2.70 -6.18
CA GLN A 297 23.49 2.64 -4.99
C GLN A 297 23.05 1.46 -4.11
N LYS A 298 24.03 0.79 -3.51
CA LYS A 298 23.82 -0.15 -2.42
C LYS A 298 24.22 0.54 -1.14
N LEU A 299 23.31 0.61 -0.20
CA LEU A 299 23.47 1.26 1.09
C LEU A 299 23.20 0.22 2.17
N LEU A 300 23.81 0.39 3.34
CA LEU A 300 23.52 -0.44 4.50
C LEU A 300 22.83 0.43 5.56
N ARG A 301 21.55 0.20 5.82
CA ARG A 301 20.84 0.90 6.89
C ARG A 301 21.40 0.52 8.25
N LEU A 302 21.76 1.54 9.00
CA LEU A 302 22.33 1.46 10.34
C LEU A 302 21.30 1.80 11.41
N SER A 303 20.43 2.78 11.15
CA SER A 303 19.41 3.21 12.12
C SER A 303 18.20 2.28 12.12
N ALA A 304 17.76 1.90 13.32
CA ALA A 304 16.47 1.27 13.57
C ALA A 304 15.35 2.32 13.64
N ASP A 305 15.59 3.42 14.39
CA ASP A 305 14.62 4.49 14.65
C ASP A 305 15.34 5.85 14.68
N ILE A 306 14.71 6.88 14.13
CA ILE A 306 15.09 8.29 14.31
C ILE A 306 13.85 8.99 14.87
N ASP A 307 13.98 9.52 16.08
CA ASP A 307 12.86 10.10 16.81
C ASP A 307 12.15 11.19 15.98
N ASN A 308 10.82 11.14 15.94
CA ASN A 308 9.94 12.01 15.14
C ASN A 308 10.10 11.96 13.60
N TYR A 309 11.01 11.13 13.07
CA TYR A 309 11.30 11.06 11.63
C TYR A 309 11.44 9.61 11.15
N SER A 310 10.31 8.89 11.05
CA SER A 310 10.29 7.48 10.63
C SER A 310 10.79 7.23 9.21
N ASP A 311 10.70 8.22 8.33
CA ASP A 311 11.10 8.13 6.92
C ASP A 311 12.59 8.45 6.71
N LEU A 312 13.30 8.89 7.76
CA LEU A 312 14.74 9.13 7.72
C LEU A 312 15.53 7.90 8.16
N GLN A 313 16.60 7.62 7.42
CA GLN A 313 17.42 6.44 7.63
C GLN A 313 18.90 6.83 7.57
N LEU A 314 19.63 6.59 8.65
CA LEU A 314 21.09 6.63 8.62
C LEU A 314 21.60 5.37 7.95
N VAL A 315 22.45 5.57 6.95
CA VAL A 315 22.97 4.51 6.10
C VAL A 315 24.48 4.60 5.99
N TRP A 316 25.13 3.48 5.73
CA TRP A 316 26.52 3.42 5.32
C TRP A 316 26.63 3.31 3.81
N ASN A 317 27.40 4.21 3.20
CA ASN A 317 27.71 4.15 1.78
C ASN A 317 29.13 3.61 1.57
N PRO A 318 29.30 2.42 0.97
CA PRO A 318 30.62 1.83 0.78
C PRO A 318 31.46 2.51 -0.32
N LYS A 319 30.91 3.50 -1.02
CA LYS A 319 31.64 4.28 -2.03
C LYS A 319 32.54 5.34 -1.38
N LYS A 320 33.57 5.79 -2.12
CA LYS A 320 34.43 6.95 -1.79
C LYS A 320 34.85 7.06 -0.31
N LYS A 321 35.59 6.05 0.19
CA LYS A 321 36.16 5.93 1.55
C LYS A 321 35.20 5.50 2.68
N GLY A 322 33.90 5.32 2.43
CA GLY A 322 32.97 4.89 3.47
C GLY A 322 32.55 6.06 4.35
N LEU A 323 31.33 6.53 4.15
CA LEU A 323 30.74 7.63 4.92
C LEU A 323 29.41 7.17 5.50
N ILE A 324 29.05 7.73 6.65
CA ILE A 324 27.66 7.72 7.06
C ILE A 324 26.91 8.72 6.17
N GLY A 325 25.72 8.34 5.74
CA GLY A 325 24.81 9.12 4.93
C GLY A 325 23.43 9.14 5.57
N CYS A 326 22.57 10.03 5.08
CA CYS A 326 21.15 10.03 5.37
C CYS A 326 20.37 9.76 4.10
N TYR A 327 19.36 8.91 4.19
CA TYR A 327 18.37 8.67 3.15
C TYR A 327 16.99 9.06 3.68
N ASP A 328 16.29 9.89 2.93
CA ASP A 328 14.90 10.26 3.16
C ASP A 328 14.02 9.44 2.20
N GLU A 329 13.24 8.53 2.77
CA GLU A 329 12.35 7.65 2.01
C GLU A 329 11.13 8.39 1.44
N GLU A 330 10.63 9.42 2.13
CA GLU A 330 9.50 10.24 1.71
C GLU A 330 9.86 11.05 0.46
N HIS A 331 11.00 11.73 0.49
CA HIS A 331 11.48 12.59 -0.61
C HIS A 331 12.38 11.86 -1.61
N GLN A 332 12.76 10.61 -1.33
CA GLN A 332 13.70 9.80 -2.11
C GLN A 332 15.06 10.49 -2.32
N THR A 333 15.52 11.25 -1.33
CA THR A 333 16.79 12.00 -1.37
C THR A 333 17.86 11.33 -0.53
N TYR A 334 19.11 11.46 -0.96
CA TYR A 334 20.28 10.88 -0.31
C TYR A 334 21.41 11.90 -0.25
N ALA A 335 22.09 12.00 0.89
CA ALA A 335 23.35 12.73 1.01
C ALA A 335 24.39 11.96 1.85
N ASP A 336 25.67 12.12 1.50
CA ASP A 336 26.78 11.75 2.37
C ASP A 336 26.85 12.79 3.51
N LEU A 337 27.04 12.37 4.77
CA LEU A 337 27.14 13.31 5.90
C LEU A 337 28.61 13.56 6.30
N CYS A 338 29.28 12.54 6.82
CA CYS A 338 30.65 12.62 7.35
C CYS A 338 31.21 11.22 7.65
N SER A 339 32.41 11.16 8.23
CA SER A 339 32.92 9.89 8.77
C SER A 339 32.11 9.48 10.02
N PHE A 340 32.08 8.18 10.32
CA PHE A 340 31.32 7.68 11.49
C PHE A 340 31.80 8.30 12.82
N THR A 341 33.11 8.49 12.97
CA THR A 341 33.71 9.12 14.16
C THR A 341 33.30 10.58 14.31
N GLU A 342 33.27 11.35 13.21
CA GLU A 342 32.79 12.73 13.22
C GLU A 342 31.29 12.80 13.54
N PHE A 343 30.50 11.88 12.97
CA PHE A 343 29.07 11.79 13.25
C PHE A 343 28.79 11.57 14.73
N LEU A 344 29.46 10.62 15.37
CA LEU A 344 29.28 10.36 16.80
C LEU A 344 29.69 11.55 17.68
N ALA A 345 30.60 12.42 17.23
CA ALA A 345 31.03 13.58 17.99
C ALA A 345 30.01 14.73 17.96
N SER A 346 29.19 14.84 16.90
CA SER A 346 28.22 15.93 16.72
C SER A 346 27.06 15.51 15.80
N PRO A 347 26.24 14.51 16.19
CA PRO A 347 25.25 13.90 15.31
C PRO A 347 24.15 14.88 14.88
N GLU A 348 23.70 15.73 15.79
CA GLU A 348 22.69 16.75 15.53
C GLU A 348 23.13 17.72 14.41
N MET A 349 24.37 18.18 14.44
CA MET A 349 24.89 19.13 13.46
C MET A 349 24.87 18.56 12.03
N HIS A 350 25.20 17.28 11.88
CA HIS A 350 25.19 16.63 10.57
C HIS A 350 23.78 16.30 10.09
N LEU A 351 22.90 15.86 10.98
CA LEU A 351 21.51 15.54 10.63
C LEU A 351 20.70 16.80 10.29
N MET A 352 20.93 17.91 11.00
CA MET A 352 20.30 19.21 10.70
C MET A 352 20.71 19.72 9.33
N LYS A 353 22.00 19.69 8.98
CA LYS A 353 22.46 20.10 7.65
C LYS A 353 21.76 19.32 6.54
N PHE A 354 21.51 18.02 6.76
CA PHE A 354 20.72 17.24 5.82
C PHE A 354 19.28 17.74 5.69
N LEU A 355 18.60 17.96 6.82
CA LEU A 355 17.23 18.49 6.87
C LEU A 355 17.11 19.90 6.25
N GLU A 356 18.17 20.70 6.34
CA GLU A 356 18.26 22.04 5.75
C GLU A 356 18.65 22.02 4.26
N GLY A 357 19.06 20.86 3.71
CA GLY A 357 19.53 20.71 2.34
C GLY A 357 20.98 21.20 2.10
N GLU A 358 21.77 21.27 3.17
CA GLU A 358 23.17 21.74 3.19
C GLU A 358 24.22 20.60 3.28
N ALA A 359 23.78 19.34 3.20
CA ALA A 359 24.63 18.15 3.31
C ALA A 359 25.44 17.82 2.04
#